data_AF-A0AB39QGV8-F1
#
_entry.id   AF-A0AB39QGV8-F1
#
_cell.length_a   1.000
_cell.length_b   1.000
_cell.length_c   1.000
_cell.angle_alpha   90.00
_cell.angle_beta   90.00
_cell.angle_gamma   90.00
#
_symmetry.space_group_name_H-M   'P 1'
#
loop_
_entity.id
_entity.type
_entity.pdbx_description
1 polymer ?
#
loop_
_entity_poly.entity_id
_entity_poly.type
_entity_poly.pdbx_seq_one_letter_code
_entity_poly.pdbx_strand_id
1 'polypeptide(L)' 'MTAGDGAVDLAVPSSTGYRIDAHSSSSAPQTDLPNSDGAPASLTVAASHGGIHIH' A
#
# COMPACT_ATOMS: atom_id res chain seq x y z
N MET A 1 6.67 5.87 -3.17
CA MET A 1 7.86 5.02 -3.31
C MET A 1 7.59 3.98 -4.39
N THR A 2 8.57 3.67 -5.25
CA THR A 2 8.40 2.71 -6.35
C THR A 2 9.43 1.61 -6.23
N ALA A 3 9.00 0.38 -5.98
CA ALA A 3 9.87 -0.80 -6.03
C ALA A 3 9.94 -1.31 -7.47
N GLY A 4 11.16 -1.54 -7.99
CA GLY A 4 11.38 -2.05 -9.34
C GLY A 4 10.91 -3.48 -9.48
N ASP A 5 11.60 -4.40 -8.82
CA ASP A 5 11.26 -5.83 -8.80
C ASP A 5 11.35 -6.33 -7.35
N GLY A 6 10.24 -6.82 -6.80
CA GLY A 6 10.16 -7.33 -5.42
C GLY A 6 8.81 -7.10 -4.75
N ALA A 7 8.53 -7.92 -3.74
CA ALA A 7 7.37 -7.68 -2.88
C ALA A 7 7.64 -6.50 -1.95
N VAL A 8 6.69 -5.56 -1.88
CA VAL A 8 6.71 -4.46 -0.91
C VAL A 8 5.85 -4.88 0.26
N ASP A 9 6.48 -5.01 1.43
CA ASP A 9 5.77 -5.23 2.69
C ASP A 9 5.95 -4.00 3.58
N LEU A 10 4.84 -3.36 3.94
CA LEU A 10 4.83 -2.09 4.64
C LEU A 10 3.93 -2.15 5.88
N ALA A 11 4.57 -2.12 7.04
CA ALA A 11 3.89 -1.96 8.32
C ALA A 11 3.56 -0.48 8.57
N VAL A 12 2.29 -0.15 8.81
CA VAL A 12 1.89 1.20 9.25
C VAL A 12 1.14 1.19 10.58
N PRO A 13 1.22 2.29 11.37
CA PRO A 13 0.55 2.36 12.65
C PRO A 13 -0.99 2.29 12.51
N SER A 14 -1.61 1.24 13.04
CA SER A 14 -3.06 1.04 12.98
C SER A 14 -3.92 2.14 13.66
N SER A 15 -3.30 3.03 14.44
CA SER A 15 -3.99 4.10 15.17
C SER A 15 -4.45 5.26 14.28
N THR A 16 -3.96 5.37 13.04
CA THR A 16 -4.32 6.44 12.12
C THR A 16 -5.10 5.84 10.94
N GLY A 17 -6.25 6.40 10.60
CA GLY A 17 -6.91 6.05 9.34
C GLY A 17 -6.02 6.50 8.19
N TYR A 18 -5.84 5.64 7.18
CA TYR A 18 -5.06 5.95 5.99
C TYR A 18 -5.93 5.87 4.74
N ARG A 19 -5.66 6.78 3.81
CA ARG A 19 -6.04 6.62 2.42
C ARG A 19 -4.93 5.86 1.73
N ILE A 20 -5.20 4.65 1.28
CA ILE A 20 -4.21 3.74 0.70
C ILE A 20 -4.47 3.64 -0.80
N ASP A 21 -3.48 4.09 -1.57
CA ASP A 21 -3.43 4.01 -3.02
C ASP A 21 -2.26 3.09 -3.39
N ALA A 22 -2.56 1.80 -3.60
CA ALA A 22 -1.58 0.78 -3.97
C ALA A 22 -1.75 0.39 -5.45
N HIS A 23 -0.65 0.38 -6.21
CA HIS A 23 -0.66 0.02 -7.62
C HIS A 23 0.51 -0.90 -7.97
N SER A 24 0.21 -2.09 -8.50
CA SER A 24 1.23 -2.97 -9.06
C SER A 24 0.87 -3.39 -10.48
N SER A 25 1.86 -3.37 -11.37
CA SER A 25 1.65 -3.70 -12.79
C SER A 25 1.55 -5.21 -13.05
N SER A 26 1.92 -6.05 -12.08
CA SER A 26 2.04 -7.51 -12.25
C SER A 26 1.27 -8.35 -11.24
N SER A 27 0.78 -7.76 -10.15
CA SER A 27 0.06 -8.46 -9.09
C SER A 27 -0.97 -7.54 -8.44
N ALA A 28 -2.05 -8.10 -7.92
CA ALA A 28 -3.01 -7.31 -7.16
C ALA A 28 -2.40 -6.95 -5.78
N PRO A 29 -2.47 -5.68 -5.35
CA PRO A 29 -2.06 -5.29 -4.00
C PRO A 29 -3.03 -5.86 -2.95
N GLN A 30 -2.49 -6.22 -1.79
CA GLN A 30 -3.25 -6.63 -0.60
C GLN A 30 -3.08 -5.58 0.50
N THR A 31 -4.17 -5.25 1.17
CA THR A 31 -4.19 -4.24 2.23
C THR A 31 -5.10 -4.73 3.35
N ASP A 32 -4.51 -4.94 4.52
CA ASP A 32 -5.23 -5.43 5.70
C ASP A 32 -5.69 -4.28 6.61
N LEU A 33 -5.40 -3.04 6.22
CA LEU A 33 -5.74 -1.82 6.95
C LEU A 33 -7.02 -1.17 6.40
N PRO A 34 -7.79 -0.48 7.27
CA PRO A 34 -8.97 0.25 6.85
C PRO A 34 -8.57 1.41 5.92
N ASN A 35 -8.95 1.30 4.65
CA ASN A 35 -8.79 2.36 3.66
C ASN A 35 -9.99 3.31 3.73
N SER A 36 -9.73 4.61 3.93
CA SER A 36 -10.79 5.63 3.98
C SER A 36 -10.38 6.87 3.21
N ASP A 37 -11.19 7.26 2.21
CA ASP A 37 -10.94 8.45 1.38
C ASP A 37 -10.88 9.77 2.18
N GLY A 38 -11.48 9.82 3.37
CA GLY A 38 -11.46 10.97 4.29
C GLY A 38 -10.37 10.90 5.37
N ALA A 39 -9.42 9.97 5.25
CA ALA A 39 -8.33 9.82 6.20
C ALA A 39 -7.41 11.06 6.25
N PRO A 40 -6.89 11.44 7.43
CA PRO A 40 -5.97 12.57 7.58
C PRO A 40 -4.59 12.31 6.96
N ALA A 41 -4.24 11.04 6.72
CA ALA A 41 -2.97 10.63 6.13
C ALA A 41 -3.21 9.79 4.87
N SER A 42 -2.36 9.98 3.86
CA SER A 42 -2.36 9.20 2.63
C SER A 42 -1.07 8.42 2.47
N LEU A 43 -1.18 7.22 1.90
CA LEU A 43 -0.08 6.32 1.61
C LEU A 43 -0.20 5.84 0.16
N THR A 44 0.81 6.15 -0.65
CA THR A 44 0.89 5.72 -2.03
C THR A 44 2.06 4.76 -2.24
N VAL A 45 1.74 3.54 -2.64
CA VAL A 45 2.72 2.47 -2.88
C VAL A 45 2.61 2.00 -4.32
N ALA A 46 3.74 1.97 -5.03
CA ALA A 46 3.80 1.45 -6.38
C ALA A 46 4.88 0.37 -6.50
N ALA A 47 4.58 -0.69 -7.23
CA ALA A 47 5.53 -1.74 -7.58
C ALA A 47 5.43 -2.06 -9.07
N SER A 48 6.57 -2.16 -9.77
CA SER A 48 6.54 -2.50 -11.21
C SER A 48 6.38 -4.01 -11.40
N HIS A 49 7.17 -4.83 -10.69
CA HIS A 49 6.97 -6.28 -10.63
C HIS A 49 6.99 -6.77 -9.17
N GLY A 50 5.96 -7.50 -8.74
CA GLY A 50 5.82 -8.02 -7.37
C GLY A 50 4.51 -7.62 -6.67
N GLY A 51 4.24 -8.28 -5.55
CA GLY A 51 3.08 -8.00 -4.70
C GLY A 51 3.29 -6.78 -3.80
N ILE A 52 2.19 -6.15 -3.38
CA ILE A 52 2.21 -5.12 -2.35
C ILE A 52 1.37 -5.66 -1.19
N HIS A 53 1.92 -5.65 0.01
CA HIS A 53 1.21 -5.99 1.24
C HIS A 53 1.37 -4.85 2.24
N ILE A 54 0.25 -4.33 2.74
CA ILE A 54 0.20 -3.22 3.68
C ILE A 54 -0.59 -3.69 4.90
N HIS A 55 0.04 -3.68 6.09
CA HIS A 55 -0.49 -4.24 7.33
C HIS A 55 -0.29 -3.34 8.56
#